data_AF-A0A378I6K8-F1
#
_entry.id   AF-A0A378I6K8-F1
#
_cell.length_a   1.000
_cell.length_b   1.000
_cell.length_c   1.000
_cell.angle_alpha   90.00
_cell.angle_beta   90.00
_cell.angle_gamma   90.00
#
_symmetry.space_group_name_H-M   'P 1'
#
loop_
_entity.id
_entity.type
_entity.pdbx_description
1 polymer ?
#
loop_
_entity_poly.entity_id
_entity_poly.type
_entity_poly.pdbx_seq_one_letter_code
_entity_poly.pdbx_strand_id
1 'polypeptide(L)'
;MHSKELEIGFPPQDESPQHLFFSEEAQKLFIQWLEEIQIKAREEETHPALESHMLKMPQTIAGMALLFELLEGFGESVGVAATARALEWADYLISHAYKIYSVATNQGLSGAKLIISRRHKLPALFSVRDIQRKEWSGFNDLASVINALNWLIDYNYLHTIEVLSGAKGGRPATLYQWNDKF
;
A
#
# COMPACT_ATOMS: atom_id res chain seq x y z
N MET A 1 -0.35 29.05 -46.29
CA MET A 1 -0.63 28.19 -45.12
C MET A 1 0.45 27.12 -45.07
N HIS A 2 1.39 27.26 -44.14
CA HIS A 2 2.47 26.31 -43.90
C HIS A 2 1.99 25.34 -42.82
N SER A 3 1.56 24.14 -43.22
CA SER A 3 1.39 23.03 -42.28
C SER A 3 2.74 22.34 -42.16
N LYS A 4 3.50 22.65 -41.11
CA LYS A 4 4.60 21.79 -40.66
C LYS A 4 3.95 20.63 -39.91
N GLU A 5 3.89 19.47 -40.55
CA GLU A 5 3.64 18.22 -39.86
C GLU A 5 4.77 18.02 -38.84
N LEU A 6 4.40 17.93 -37.56
CA LEU A 6 5.31 17.47 -36.52
C LEU A 6 5.51 15.97 -36.77
N GLU A 7 6.55 15.60 -37.48
CA GLU A 7 7.02 14.22 -37.49
C GLU A 7 7.56 13.89 -36.09
N ILE A 8 6.69 13.36 -35.24
CA ILE A 8 7.10 12.66 -34.04
C ILE A 8 7.68 11.34 -34.56
N GLY A 9 8.97 11.37 -34.91
CA GLY A 9 9.69 10.21 -35.43
C GLY A 9 9.75 9.12 -34.37
N PHE A 10 8.77 8.22 -34.39
CA PHE A 10 8.91 6.94 -33.71
C PHE A 10 9.90 6.09 -34.52
N PRO A 11 10.99 5.58 -33.91
CA PRO A 11 11.94 4.74 -34.61
C PRO A 11 11.28 3.46 -35.14
N PRO A 12 11.83 2.86 -36.21
CA PRO A 12 11.24 1.71 -36.90
C PRO A 12 11.07 0.49 -35.98
N GLN A 13 10.03 -0.27 -36.29
CA GLN A 13 9.35 -1.27 -35.44
C GLN A 13 10.10 -2.58 -35.14
N ASP A 14 11.44 -2.59 -35.23
CA ASP A 14 12.29 -3.78 -35.03
C ASP A 14 13.29 -3.63 -33.86
N GLU A 15 13.15 -2.59 -33.03
CA GLU A 15 14.09 -2.26 -31.96
C GLU A 15 13.61 -2.75 -30.59
N SER A 16 14.46 -3.52 -29.91
CA SER A 16 14.35 -3.84 -28.49
C SER A 16 13.96 -2.59 -27.68
N PRO A 17 13.07 -2.69 -26.66
CA PRO A 17 12.66 -1.52 -25.89
C PRO A 17 13.88 -0.76 -25.37
N GLN A 18 13.93 0.54 -25.65
CA GLN A 18 15.04 1.38 -25.22
C GLN A 18 15.04 1.46 -23.69
N HIS A 19 16.15 1.03 -23.09
CA HIS A 19 16.35 1.06 -21.65
C HIS A 19 17.08 2.34 -21.27
N LEU A 20 16.40 3.22 -20.54
CA LEU A 20 17.00 4.43 -19.96
C LEU A 20 17.31 4.19 -18.49
N PHE A 21 18.54 4.53 -18.12
CA PHE A 21 19.01 4.52 -16.73
C PHE A 21 19.07 5.94 -16.20
N PHE A 22 19.09 6.09 -14.87
CA PHE A 22 19.40 7.40 -14.29
C PHE A 22 20.83 7.81 -14.62
N SER A 23 21.02 9.11 -14.87
CA SER A 23 22.34 9.75 -14.75
C SER A 23 22.87 9.61 -13.32
N GLU A 24 24.20 9.74 -13.14
CA GLU A 24 24.84 9.56 -11.83
C GLU A 24 24.25 10.51 -10.77
N GLU A 25 24.02 11.76 -11.13
CA GLU A 25 23.45 12.79 -10.24
C GLU A 25 21.97 12.50 -9.93
N ALA A 26 21.19 12.12 -10.94
CA ALA A 26 19.79 11.75 -10.74
C ALA A 26 19.64 10.52 -9.84
N GLN A 27 20.52 9.53 -10.02
CA GLN A 27 20.54 8.33 -9.20
C GLN A 27 20.82 8.65 -7.74
N LYS A 28 21.74 9.58 -7.45
CA LYS A 28 22.01 10.04 -6.06
C LYS A 28 20.76 10.66 -5.42
N LEU A 29 20.04 11.52 -6.15
CA LEU A 29 18.79 12.12 -5.66
C LEU A 29 17.71 11.06 -5.38
N PHE A 30 17.55 10.11 -6.30
CA PHE A 30 16.57 9.04 -6.14
C PHE A 30 16.92 8.12 -4.96
N ILE A 31 18.19 7.77 -4.78
CA ILE A 31 18.64 6.94 -3.64
C ILE A 31 18.41 7.67 -2.31
N GLN A 32 18.74 8.96 -2.23
CA GLN A 32 18.49 9.74 -1.02
C GLN A 32 17.01 9.69 -0.62
N TRP A 33 16.11 9.96 -1.57
CA TRP A 33 14.67 9.86 -1.33
C TRP A 33 14.22 8.42 -0.99
N LEU A 34 14.82 7.41 -1.65
CA LEU A 34 14.52 6.00 -1.39
C LEU A 34 14.87 5.59 0.05
N GLU A 35 15.96 6.11 0.60
CA GLU A 35 16.33 5.87 2.00
C GLU A 35 15.32 6.54 2.94
N GLU A 36 14.94 7.79 2.66
CA GLU A 36 13.94 8.52 3.46
C GLU A 36 12.58 7.81 3.48
N ILE A 37 12.10 7.31 2.33
CA ILE A 37 10.82 6.60 2.27
C ILE A 37 10.87 5.25 2.99
N GLN A 38 12.00 4.53 2.92
CA GLN A 38 12.18 3.27 3.63
C GLN A 38 12.20 3.44 5.14
N ILE A 39 12.82 4.52 5.64
CA ILE A 39 12.81 4.86 7.07
C ILE A 39 11.38 5.13 7.51
N LYS A 40 10.66 6.03 6.82
CA LYS A 40 9.28 6.37 7.17
C LYS A 40 8.33 5.17 7.12
N ALA A 41 8.51 4.29 6.13
CA ALA A 41 7.69 3.09 6.00
C ALA A 41 7.81 2.14 7.21
N ARG A 42 8.94 2.16 7.92
CA ARG A 42 9.23 1.28 9.07
C ARG A 42 9.06 1.94 10.44
N GLU A 43 8.55 3.17 10.49
CA GLU A 43 8.19 3.82 11.76
C GLU A 43 7.09 3.02 12.48
N GLU A 44 7.18 2.89 13.80
CA GLU A 44 6.22 2.10 14.60
C GLU A 44 4.76 2.58 14.46
N GLU A 45 4.59 3.88 14.18
CA GLU A 45 3.28 4.51 14.00
C GLU A 45 2.72 4.32 12.58
N THR A 46 3.53 3.85 11.64
CA THR A 46 3.11 3.61 10.25
C THR A 46 2.24 2.36 10.18
N HIS A 47 1.03 2.53 9.67
CA HIS A 47 0.11 1.40 9.47
C HIS A 47 0.67 0.40 8.43
N PRO A 48 0.58 -0.92 8.63
CA PRO A 48 1.16 -1.90 7.69
C PRO A 48 0.68 -1.79 6.24
N ALA A 49 -0.59 -1.41 6.02
CA ALA A 49 -1.08 -1.14 4.67
C ALA A 49 -0.44 0.12 4.03
N LEU A 50 -0.13 1.14 4.84
CA LEU A 50 0.58 2.34 4.40
C LEU A 50 2.07 2.04 4.16
N GLU A 51 2.71 1.27 5.04
CA GLU A 51 4.06 0.74 4.83
C GLU A 51 4.16 0.04 3.46
N SER A 52 3.26 -0.91 3.20
CA SER A 52 3.21 -1.64 1.92
C SER A 52 3.01 -0.70 0.72
N HIS A 53 2.23 0.36 0.88
CA HIS A 53 2.05 1.38 -0.15
C HIS A 53 3.35 2.14 -0.40
N MET A 54 3.99 2.64 0.65
CA MET A 54 5.24 3.40 0.58
C MET A 54 6.37 2.59 -0.06
N LEU A 55 6.50 1.30 0.29
CA LEU A 55 7.52 0.41 -0.29
C LEU A 55 7.33 0.13 -1.79
N LYS A 56 6.14 0.39 -2.36
CA LYS A 56 5.85 0.25 -3.80
C LYS A 56 6.03 1.56 -4.58
N MET A 57 6.09 2.70 -3.88
CA MET A 57 6.24 4.01 -4.52
C MET A 57 7.51 4.16 -5.37
N PRO A 58 8.68 3.55 -5.05
CA PRO A 58 9.88 3.73 -5.86
C PRO A 58 9.70 3.41 -7.34
N GLN A 59 8.94 2.37 -7.66
CA GLN A 59 8.62 2.02 -9.04
C GLN A 59 7.80 3.11 -9.73
N THR A 60 6.82 3.69 -9.02
CA THR A 60 5.96 4.75 -9.56
C THR A 60 6.77 6.01 -9.82
N ILE A 61 7.61 6.42 -8.86
CA ILE A 61 8.43 7.62 -8.98
C ILE A 61 9.48 7.48 -10.09
N ALA A 62 10.14 6.32 -10.18
CA ALA A 62 11.08 6.06 -11.28
C ALA A 62 10.37 6.09 -12.66
N GLY A 63 9.15 5.53 -12.75
CA GLY A 63 8.32 5.60 -13.94
C GLY A 63 7.91 7.03 -14.31
N MET A 64 7.58 7.87 -13.32
CA MET A 64 7.28 9.29 -13.55
C MET A 64 8.50 10.08 -14.03
N ALA A 65 9.68 9.84 -13.44
CA ALA A 65 10.92 10.46 -13.87
C ALA A 65 11.23 10.11 -15.34
N LEU A 66 11.07 8.84 -15.72
CA LEU A 66 11.20 8.40 -17.11
C LEU A 66 10.21 9.12 -18.04
N LEU A 67 8.94 9.19 -17.65
CA LEU A 67 7.92 9.89 -18.46
C LEU A 67 8.26 11.38 -18.63
N PHE A 68 8.73 12.05 -17.59
CA PHE A 68 9.13 13.45 -17.69
C PHE A 68 10.34 13.66 -18.61
N GLU A 69 11.33 12.76 -18.57
CA GLU A 69 12.47 12.82 -19.50
C GLU A 69 12.00 12.67 -20.95
N LEU A 70 11.18 11.65 -21.23
CA LEU A 70 10.66 11.39 -22.59
C LEU A 70 9.85 12.55 -23.17
N LEU A 71 9.19 13.35 -22.31
CA LEU A 71 8.42 14.53 -22.73
C LEU A 71 9.31 15.74 -23.07
N GLU A 72 10.49 15.85 -22.46
CA GLU A 72 11.42 16.98 -22.69
C GLU A 72 12.35 16.74 -23.90
N GLY A 73 12.52 15.48 -24.28
CA GLY A 73 13.30 15.04 -25.43
C GLY A 73 13.94 13.70 -25.12
N PHE A 74 14.07 12.81 -26.10
CA PHE A 74 14.71 11.51 -25.89
C PHE A 74 16.20 11.69 -25.54
N GLY A 75 16.50 11.82 -24.25
CA GLY A 75 17.86 11.78 -23.71
C GLY A 75 18.41 10.36 -23.67
N GLU A 76 19.73 10.23 -23.49
CA GLU A 76 20.38 8.92 -23.32
C GLU A 76 20.23 8.36 -21.88
N SER A 77 19.78 9.19 -20.95
CA SER A 77 19.56 8.84 -19.54
C SER A 77 18.49 9.73 -18.92
N VAL A 78 17.92 9.30 -17.79
CA VAL A 78 17.00 10.10 -16.99
C VAL A 78 17.79 11.13 -16.18
N GLY A 79 17.53 12.41 -16.46
CA GLY A 79 18.25 13.55 -15.92
C GLY A 79 17.76 14.00 -14.55
N VAL A 80 18.52 14.95 -13.98
CA VAL A 80 18.23 15.56 -12.68
C VAL A 80 16.89 16.29 -12.67
N ALA A 81 16.57 17.04 -13.74
CA ALA A 81 15.34 17.83 -13.81
C ALA A 81 14.08 16.95 -13.80
N ALA A 82 14.06 15.90 -14.62
CA ALA A 82 12.97 14.93 -14.66
C ALA A 82 12.81 14.19 -13.32
N THR A 83 13.92 13.79 -12.71
CA THR A 83 13.93 13.10 -11.41
C THR A 83 13.43 14.00 -10.29
N ALA A 84 13.92 15.24 -10.20
CA ALA A 84 13.48 16.22 -9.20
C ALA A 84 11.97 16.49 -9.30
N ARG A 85 11.45 16.65 -10.52
CA ARG A 85 10.01 16.81 -10.75
C ARG A 85 9.22 15.60 -10.27
N ALA A 86 9.70 14.38 -10.53
CA ALA A 86 9.05 13.17 -10.02
C ALA A 86 9.06 13.08 -8.48
N LEU A 87 10.16 13.52 -7.84
CA LEU A 87 10.27 13.58 -6.39
C LEU A 87 9.33 14.60 -5.75
N GLU A 88 9.10 15.75 -6.38
CA GLU A 88 8.08 16.73 -5.92
C GLU A 88 6.67 16.11 -5.90
N TRP A 89 6.36 15.25 -6.87
CA TRP A 89 5.10 14.50 -6.88
C TRP A 89 5.03 13.45 -5.78
N ALA A 90 6.16 12.90 -5.34
CA ALA A 90 6.20 11.88 -4.30
C ALA A 90 5.58 12.40 -2.99
N ASP A 91 5.89 13.63 -2.59
CA ASP A 91 5.32 14.24 -1.38
C ASP A 91 3.80 14.33 -1.43
N TYR A 92 3.25 14.75 -2.57
CA TYR A 92 1.81 14.79 -2.78
C TYR A 92 1.19 13.39 -2.69
N LEU A 93 1.77 12.41 -3.39
CA LEU A 93 1.27 11.03 -3.41
C LEU A 93 1.29 10.39 -2.02
N ILE A 94 2.34 10.62 -1.24
CA ILE A 94 2.44 10.16 0.16
C ILE A 94 1.32 10.80 0.99
N SER A 95 1.15 12.12 0.91
CA SER A 95 0.09 12.82 1.66
C SER A 95 -1.31 12.30 1.29
N HIS A 96 -1.51 11.92 0.03
CA HIS A 96 -2.75 11.36 -0.45
C HIS A 96 -2.98 9.94 0.09
N ALA A 97 -1.94 9.10 0.12
CA ALA A 97 -1.99 7.79 0.75
C ALA A 97 -2.35 7.90 2.24
N TYR A 98 -1.71 8.81 2.98
CA TYR A 98 -2.05 9.08 4.39
C TYR A 98 -3.54 9.41 4.58
N LYS A 99 -4.13 10.23 3.69
CA LYS A 99 -5.57 10.55 3.76
C LYS A 99 -6.45 9.33 3.51
N ILE A 100 -6.17 8.53 2.49
CA ILE A 100 -6.95 7.32 2.19
C ILE A 100 -6.89 6.34 3.37
N TYR A 101 -5.68 6.07 3.87
CA TYR A 101 -5.50 5.11 4.95
C TYR A 101 -6.02 5.65 6.28
N SER A 102 -5.82 6.93 6.64
CA SER A 102 -6.33 7.54 7.90
C SER A 102 -7.84 7.38 8.13
N VAL A 103 -8.65 7.45 7.08
CA VAL A 103 -10.10 7.27 7.16
C VAL A 103 -10.46 5.82 7.48
N ALA A 104 -9.79 4.87 6.81
CA ALA A 104 -9.99 3.44 7.05
C ALA A 104 -9.42 3.00 8.41
N THR A 105 -8.29 3.58 8.82
CA THR A 105 -7.58 3.22 10.05
C THR A 105 -8.29 3.71 11.30
N ASN A 106 -8.83 4.93 11.32
CA ASN A 106 -9.51 5.45 12.51
C ASN A 106 -10.70 4.58 12.93
N GLN A 107 -11.52 4.12 11.97
CA GLN A 107 -12.66 3.25 12.28
C GLN A 107 -12.21 1.83 12.65
N GLY A 108 -11.24 1.28 11.93
CA GLY A 108 -10.65 -0.04 12.22
C GLY A 108 -10.01 -0.10 13.61
N LEU A 109 -9.21 0.90 13.97
CA LEU A 109 -8.52 1.00 15.26
C LEU A 109 -9.50 1.12 16.43
N SER A 110 -10.54 1.95 16.31
CA SER A 110 -11.59 2.04 17.33
C SER A 110 -12.30 0.69 17.51
N GLY A 111 -12.61 -0.01 16.41
CA GLY A 111 -13.16 -1.36 16.46
C GLY A 111 -12.19 -2.38 17.08
N ALA A 112 -10.91 -2.33 16.75
CA ALA A 112 -9.88 -3.22 17.31
C ALA A 112 -9.75 -3.05 18.83
N LYS A 113 -9.68 -1.80 19.31
CA LYS A 113 -9.71 -1.47 20.75
C LYS A 113 -10.96 -2.00 21.43
N LEU A 114 -12.12 -1.89 20.77
CA LEU A 114 -13.37 -2.44 21.28
C LEU A 114 -13.31 -3.97 21.43
N ILE A 115 -12.81 -4.69 20.42
CA ILE A 115 -12.63 -6.14 20.46
C ILE A 115 -11.68 -6.54 21.60
N ILE A 116 -10.53 -5.87 21.73
CA ILE A 116 -9.58 -6.11 22.84
C ILE A 116 -10.26 -5.92 24.19
N SER A 117 -10.96 -4.80 24.40
CA SER A 117 -11.61 -4.50 25.68
C SER A 117 -12.69 -5.52 26.07
N ARG A 118 -13.26 -6.21 25.07
CA ARG A 118 -14.32 -7.20 25.21
C ARG A 118 -13.85 -8.63 24.87
N ARG A 119 -12.53 -8.88 24.83
CA ARG A 119 -11.93 -10.19 24.54
C ARG A 119 -12.54 -11.32 25.39
N HIS A 120 -12.76 -11.06 26.67
CA HIS A 120 -13.38 -12.00 27.62
C HIS A 120 -14.80 -12.45 27.26
N LYS A 121 -15.48 -11.75 26.33
CA LYS A 121 -16.83 -12.10 25.85
C LYS A 121 -16.81 -12.99 24.59
N LEU A 122 -15.62 -13.27 24.07
CA LEU A 122 -15.39 -14.13 22.91
C LEU A 122 -14.77 -15.47 23.36
N PRO A 123 -15.06 -16.57 22.65
CA PRO A 123 -14.34 -17.82 22.86
C PRO A 123 -12.85 -17.68 22.49
N ALA A 124 -12.02 -18.61 22.96
CA ALA A 124 -10.58 -18.62 22.68
C ALA A 124 -10.26 -18.67 21.17
N LEU A 125 -11.10 -19.40 20.43
CA LEU A 125 -11.17 -19.43 18.97
C LEU A 125 -12.54 -18.88 18.56
N PHE A 126 -12.56 -17.80 17.79
CA PHE A 126 -13.80 -17.13 17.40
C PHE A 126 -13.81 -16.81 15.90
N SER A 127 -15.00 -16.61 15.35
CA SER A 127 -15.23 -16.21 13.97
C SER A 127 -15.74 -14.76 13.88
N VAL A 128 -15.77 -14.19 12.68
CA VAL A 128 -16.44 -12.89 12.42
C VAL A 128 -17.89 -12.92 12.92
N ARG A 129 -18.58 -14.05 12.73
CA ARG A 129 -19.98 -14.22 13.12
C ARG A 129 -20.16 -14.17 14.64
N ASP A 130 -19.18 -14.63 15.41
CA ASP A 130 -19.23 -14.58 16.87
C ASP A 130 -19.18 -13.14 17.38
N ILE A 131 -18.49 -12.23 16.68
CA ILE A 131 -18.49 -10.79 17.00
C ILE A 131 -19.80 -10.15 16.55
N GLN A 132 -20.27 -10.42 15.33
CA GLN A 132 -21.51 -9.83 14.80
C GLN A 132 -22.73 -10.15 15.69
N ARG A 133 -22.83 -11.38 16.19
CA ARG A 133 -23.93 -11.80 17.09
C ARG A 133 -23.92 -11.11 18.45
N LYS A 134 -22.85 -10.40 18.81
CA LYS A 134 -22.78 -9.61 20.04
C LYS A 134 -23.37 -8.21 19.88
N GLU A 135 -23.65 -7.79 18.64
CA GLU A 135 -24.31 -6.51 18.32
C GLU A 135 -23.65 -5.31 19.03
N TRP A 136 -22.32 -5.29 19.05
CA TRP A 136 -21.58 -4.22 19.71
C TRP A 136 -21.70 -2.91 18.92
N SER A 137 -22.04 -1.84 19.64
CA SER A 137 -22.04 -0.46 19.12
C SER A 137 -20.69 -0.13 18.46
N GLY A 138 -20.71 0.24 17.18
CA GLY A 138 -19.51 0.51 16.38
C GLY A 138 -19.24 -0.52 15.28
N PHE A 139 -19.93 -1.67 15.30
CA PHE A 139 -19.93 -2.66 14.22
C PHE A 139 -21.28 -2.67 13.51
N ASN A 140 -21.47 -1.72 12.60
CA ASN A 140 -22.74 -1.52 11.90
C ASN A 140 -22.90 -2.44 10.67
N ASP A 141 -21.80 -3.03 10.21
CA ASP A 141 -21.76 -3.90 9.04
C ASP A 141 -20.65 -4.96 9.16
N LEU A 142 -20.60 -5.88 8.21
CA LEU A 142 -19.55 -6.90 8.14
C LEU A 142 -18.16 -6.29 7.92
N ALA A 143 -18.06 -5.22 7.13
CA ALA A 143 -16.80 -4.59 6.75
C ALA A 143 -16.08 -3.98 7.96
N SER A 144 -16.80 -3.32 8.86
CA SER A 144 -16.26 -2.73 10.10
C SER A 144 -15.68 -3.79 11.03
N VAL A 145 -16.32 -4.97 11.15
CA VAL A 145 -15.77 -6.10 11.92
C VAL A 145 -14.49 -6.63 11.28
N ILE A 146 -14.50 -6.85 9.96
CA ILE A 146 -13.32 -7.35 9.24
C ILE A 146 -12.16 -6.35 9.35
N ASN A 147 -12.41 -5.06 9.17
CA ASN A 147 -11.38 -4.03 9.28
C ASN A 147 -10.74 -4.00 10.68
N ALA A 148 -11.53 -4.13 11.74
CA ALA A 148 -11.02 -4.22 13.10
C ALA A 148 -10.21 -5.49 13.36
N LEU A 149 -10.60 -6.62 12.78
CA LEU A 149 -9.84 -7.87 12.87
C LEU A 149 -8.53 -7.82 12.10
N ASN A 150 -8.53 -7.21 10.91
CA ASN A 150 -7.32 -6.98 10.12
C ASN A 150 -6.34 -6.11 10.90
N TRP A 151 -6.80 -5.04 11.54
CA TRP A 151 -5.99 -4.25 12.47
C TRP A 151 -5.30 -5.11 13.55
N LEU A 152 -6.03 -6.03 14.15
CA LEU A 152 -5.47 -6.92 15.16
C LEU A 152 -4.48 -7.94 14.58
N ILE A 153 -4.68 -8.38 13.34
CA ILE A 153 -3.73 -9.28 12.65
C ILE A 153 -2.47 -8.54 12.23
N ASP A 154 -2.63 -7.36 11.61
CA ASP A 154 -1.58 -6.49 11.12
C ASP A 154 -0.60 -6.12 12.25
N TYR A 155 -1.11 -5.89 13.47
CA TYR A 155 -0.32 -5.62 14.67
C TYR A 155 -0.03 -6.86 15.52
N ASN A 156 -0.22 -8.07 14.97
CA ASN A 156 0.15 -9.34 15.56
C ASN A 156 -0.50 -9.61 16.94
N TYR A 157 -1.71 -9.10 17.19
CA TYR A 157 -2.56 -9.46 18.33
C TYR A 157 -3.35 -10.75 18.07
N LEU A 158 -3.71 -10.99 16.80
CA LEU A 158 -4.42 -12.17 16.34
C LEU A 158 -3.66 -12.87 15.20
N HIS A 159 -3.91 -14.16 15.02
CA HIS A 159 -3.62 -14.86 13.78
C HIS A 159 -4.86 -15.61 13.28
N THR A 160 -4.90 -15.88 11.97
CA THR A 160 -5.98 -16.61 11.32
C THR A 160 -5.68 -18.10 11.22
N ILE A 161 -6.69 -18.92 11.48
CA ILE A 161 -6.67 -20.36 11.28
C ILE A 161 -7.68 -20.68 10.18
N GLU A 162 -7.21 -21.27 9.09
CA GLU A 162 -8.07 -21.83 8.06
C GLU A 162 -8.51 -23.23 8.47
N VAL A 163 -9.81 -23.41 8.67
CA VAL A 163 -10.38 -24.72 8.91
C VAL A 163 -10.80 -25.31 7.57
N LEU A 164 -10.12 -26.38 7.16
CA LEU A 164 -10.48 -27.14 5.97
C LEU A 164 -11.93 -27.59 6.03
N SER A 165 -12.63 -27.43 4.93
CA SER A 165 -14.00 -27.87 4.80
C SER A 165 -14.11 -29.38 4.98
N GLY A 166 -15.03 -29.82 5.85
CA GLY A 166 -15.31 -31.25 6.02
C GLY A 166 -15.79 -31.92 4.72
N ALA A 167 -15.94 -33.25 4.74
CA ALA A 167 -16.21 -34.14 3.59
C ALA A 167 -17.42 -33.77 2.68
N LYS A 168 -18.21 -32.75 3.02
CA LYS A 168 -19.34 -32.22 2.24
C LYS A 168 -19.06 -30.89 1.51
N GLY A 169 -17.81 -30.44 1.43
CA GLY A 169 -17.42 -29.35 0.50
C GLY A 169 -18.03 -27.99 0.81
N GLY A 170 -17.93 -27.50 2.05
CA GLY A 170 -18.27 -26.12 2.41
C GLY A 170 -17.19 -25.11 1.99
N ARG A 171 -17.46 -23.80 2.14
CA ARG A 171 -16.41 -22.76 2.07
C ARG A 171 -15.52 -22.86 3.33
N PRO A 172 -14.19 -22.78 3.21
CA PRO A 172 -13.30 -22.76 4.37
C PRO A 172 -13.73 -21.70 5.37
N ALA A 173 -13.73 -22.05 6.66
CA ALA A 173 -14.06 -21.12 7.73
C ALA A 173 -12.79 -20.50 8.28
N THR A 174 -12.72 -19.16 8.29
CA THR A 174 -11.65 -18.42 8.96
C THR A 174 -12.00 -18.26 10.43
N LEU A 175 -11.17 -18.83 11.31
CA LEU A 175 -11.20 -18.59 12.74
C LEU A 175 -10.02 -17.69 13.14
N TYR A 176 -10.19 -16.96 14.24
CA TYR A 176 -9.22 -16.05 14.80
C TYR A 176 -8.82 -16.54 16.18
N GLN A 177 -7.52 -16.53 16.45
CA GLN A 177 -6.94 -16.88 17.74
C GLN A 177 -6.04 -15.75 18.23
N TRP A 178 -6.09 -15.48 19.53
CA TRP A 178 -5.17 -14.55 20.18
C TRP A 178 -3.76 -15.11 20.21
N ASN A 179 -2.78 -14.26 19.92
CA ASN A 179 -1.38 -14.64 20.08
C ASN A 179 -1.03 -14.77 21.57
N ASP A 180 -0.29 -15.84 21.93
CA ASP A 180 0.09 -16.14 23.32
C ASP A 180 1.02 -15.07 23.94
N LYS A 181 1.62 -14.23 23.11
CA LYS A 181 2.46 -13.10 23.54
C LYS A 181 1.64 -11.85 23.89
N PHE A 182 0.30 -11.93 23.89
CA PHE A 182 -0.63 -10.83 24.17
C PHE A 182 -1.64 -11.11 25.29
#